data_AF-A0A3B6DN24-F1
#
_entry.id   AF-A0A3B6DN24-F1
#
_cell.length_a   1.000
_cell.length_b   1.000
_cell.length_c   1.000
_cell.angle_alpha   90.00
_cell.angle_beta   90.00
_cell.angle_gamma   90.00
#
_symmetry.space_group_name_H-M   'P 1'
#
loop_
_entity.id
_entity.type
_entity.pdbx_description
1 polymer ?
#
loop_
_entity_poly.entity_id
_entity_poly.type
_entity_poly.pdbx_seq_one_letter_code
_entity_poly.pdbx_strand_id
1 'polypeptide(L)'
;MLLARLQLKVEENAESYEDERMRYIFLMNNAMHVLKGSGSPDLSMSMGNDNHQLLVTRVEQYATAYLRASWTGALLQLSDHGVYKYSVNFSPGFVSEWMRKSMKNFNSIFGEISRVQTTWKVPNPQLRQHLRLIILQQVLSAYRTHLGRYGCYLGKNPSKYVKYTPDDIENHVLDLFEG
;
A
#
# COMPACT_ATOMS: atom_id res chain seq x y z
N MET A 1 -8.04 -12.74 -28.51
CA MET A 1 -6.65 -13.19 -28.82
C MET A 1 -5.63 -12.05 -28.76
N LEU A 2 -5.93 -10.81 -29.20
CA LEU A 2 -5.03 -9.64 -29.14
C LEU A 2 -4.80 -9.07 -27.72
N LEU A 3 -5.86 -8.87 -26.93
CA LEU A 3 -5.76 -8.41 -25.54
C LEU A 3 -4.92 -9.33 -24.65
N ALA A 4 -5.08 -10.65 -24.80
CA ALA A 4 -4.28 -11.62 -24.06
C ALA A 4 -2.80 -11.54 -24.40
N ARG A 5 -2.44 -11.28 -25.68
CA ARG A 5 -1.04 -11.10 -26.11
C ARG A 5 -0.45 -9.77 -25.63
N LEU A 6 -1.22 -8.68 -25.69
CA LEU A 6 -0.81 -7.39 -25.12
C LEU A 6 -0.59 -7.52 -23.61
N GLN A 7 -1.46 -8.25 -22.93
CA GLN A 7 -1.32 -8.52 -21.51
C GLN A 7 -0.05 -9.30 -21.19
N LEU A 8 0.18 -10.44 -21.84
CA LEU A 8 1.37 -11.25 -21.60
C LEU A 8 2.64 -10.42 -21.79
N LYS A 9 2.68 -9.59 -22.84
CA LYS A 9 3.81 -8.70 -23.08
C LYS A 9 3.99 -7.64 -22.00
N VAL A 10 2.90 -7.11 -21.44
CA VAL A 10 2.93 -6.15 -20.34
C VAL A 10 3.39 -6.82 -19.04
N GLU A 11 2.98 -8.07 -18.80
CA GLU A 11 3.42 -8.87 -17.65
C GLU A 11 4.90 -9.26 -17.76
N GLU A 12 5.36 -9.71 -18.93
CA GLU A 12 6.78 -9.96 -19.22
C GLU A 12 7.63 -8.68 -19.05
N ASN A 13 7.14 -7.54 -19.53
CA ASN A 13 7.82 -6.25 -19.32
C ASN A 13 7.85 -5.86 -17.84
N ALA A 14 6.82 -6.21 -17.07
CA ALA A 14 6.79 -5.93 -15.64
C ALA A 14 7.89 -6.72 -14.89
N GLU A 15 8.29 -7.90 -15.37
CA GLU A 15 9.38 -8.67 -14.74
C GLU A 15 10.74 -7.95 -14.75
N SER A 16 10.92 -6.98 -15.66
CA SER A 16 12.16 -6.19 -15.74
C SER A 16 12.38 -5.22 -14.57
N TYR A 17 11.33 -4.87 -13.81
CA TYR A 17 11.52 -4.02 -12.62
C TYR A 17 12.05 -4.86 -11.47
N GLU A 18 13.10 -4.43 -10.79
CA GLU A 18 13.63 -5.15 -9.63
C GLU A 18 12.68 -5.09 -8.42
N ASP A 19 12.02 -3.94 -8.22
CA ASP A 19 11.04 -3.75 -7.14
C ASP A 19 9.67 -4.30 -7.55
N GLU A 20 9.25 -5.39 -6.89
CA GLU A 20 7.93 -6.02 -7.04
C GLU A 20 6.78 -5.02 -6.89
N ARG A 21 6.91 -4.04 -5.98
CA ARG A 21 5.89 -3.02 -5.73
C ARG A 21 5.69 -2.14 -6.97
N MET A 22 6.78 -1.78 -7.64
CA MET A 22 6.75 -0.98 -8.87
C MET A 22 6.17 -1.77 -10.05
N ARG A 23 6.38 -3.10 -10.09
CA ARG A 23 5.73 -3.98 -11.08
C ARG A 23 4.23 -3.80 -11.06
N TYR A 24 3.62 -3.85 -9.88
CA TYR A 24 2.17 -3.72 -9.74
C TYR A 24 1.65 -2.32 -10.10
N ILE A 25 2.40 -1.26 -9.81
CA ILE A 25 2.07 0.09 -10.29
C ILE A 25 2.08 0.15 -11.82
N PHE A 26 3.11 -0.41 -12.46
CA PHE A 26 3.19 -0.47 -13.92
C PHE A 26 2.03 -1.27 -14.52
N LEU A 27 1.70 -2.43 -13.95
CA LEU A 27 0.59 -3.28 -14.39
C LEU A 27 -0.76 -2.55 -14.29
N MET A 28 -1.04 -1.89 -13.16
CA MET A 28 -2.25 -1.09 -12.99
C MET A 28 -2.34 0.07 -13.98
N ASN A 29 -1.24 0.80 -14.18
CA ASN A 29 -1.20 1.92 -15.13
C ASN A 29 -1.49 1.45 -16.57
N ASN A 30 -0.91 0.34 -17.00
CA ASN A 30 -1.16 -0.23 -18.32
C ASN A 30 -2.60 -0.73 -18.47
N ALA A 31 -3.12 -1.46 -17.47
CA ALA A 31 -4.50 -1.94 -17.49
C ALA A 31 -5.51 -0.78 -17.57
N MET A 32 -5.29 0.29 -16.79
CA MET A 32 -6.12 1.50 -16.85
C MET A 32 -5.98 2.26 -18.18
N HIS A 33 -4.79 2.25 -18.79
CA HIS A 33 -4.59 2.83 -20.11
C HIS A 33 -5.39 2.09 -21.18
N VAL A 34 -5.38 0.75 -21.16
CA VAL A 34 -6.17 -0.09 -22.06
C VAL A 34 -7.68 0.13 -21.83
N LEU A 35 -8.12 0.18 -20.57
CA LEU A 35 -9.52 0.48 -20.24
C LEU A 35 -9.96 1.85 -20.79
N LYS A 36 -9.14 2.89 -20.64
CA LYS A 36 -9.44 4.22 -21.19
C LYS A 36 -9.45 4.22 -22.73
N GLY A 37 -8.53 3.50 -23.36
CA GLY A 37 -8.46 3.35 -24.81
C GLY A 37 -9.65 2.59 -25.39
N SER A 38 -10.25 1.67 -24.63
CA SER A 38 -11.42 0.89 -25.05
C SER A 38 -12.71 1.70 -25.24
N GLY A 39 -12.72 2.97 -24.82
CA GLY A 39 -13.80 3.92 -25.09
C GLY A 39 -13.79 4.52 -26.50
N SER A 40 -12.76 4.26 -27.32
CA SER A 40 -12.81 4.62 -28.74
C SER A 40 -13.77 3.68 -29.50
N PRO A 41 -14.57 4.18 -30.46
CA PRO A 41 -15.56 3.37 -31.17
C PRO A 41 -14.95 2.14 -31.88
N ASP A 42 -13.69 2.24 -32.33
CA ASP A 42 -12.99 1.14 -33.01
C ASP A 42 -12.56 0.00 -32.07
N LEU A 43 -12.21 0.33 -30.81
CA LEU A 43 -11.80 -0.67 -29.82
C LEU A 43 -12.99 -1.21 -29.02
N SER A 44 -14.03 -0.40 -28.81
CA SER A 44 -15.23 -0.84 -28.08
C SER A 44 -15.99 -1.96 -28.82
N MET A 45 -16.11 -1.85 -30.16
CA MET A 45 -16.72 -2.89 -31.00
C MET A 45 -15.93 -4.20 -31.03
N SER A 46 -14.60 -4.15 -30.83
CA SER A 46 -13.73 -5.34 -30.88
C SER A 46 -13.44 -5.98 -29.52
N MET A 47 -13.58 -5.22 -28.42
CA MET A 47 -13.30 -5.74 -27.08
C MET A 47 -14.49 -6.43 -26.42
N GLY A 48 -15.73 -5.97 -26.61
CA GLY A 48 -16.89 -6.56 -25.92
C GLY A 48 -16.87 -6.39 -24.39
N ASN A 49 -18.04 -6.52 -23.74
CA ASN A 49 -18.19 -6.23 -22.31
C ASN A 49 -17.40 -7.17 -21.39
N ASP A 50 -17.22 -8.43 -21.76
CA ASP A 50 -16.53 -9.44 -20.93
C ASP A 50 -15.05 -9.10 -20.70
N ASN A 51 -14.39 -8.52 -21.71
CA ASN A 51 -12.99 -8.09 -21.60
C ASN A 51 -12.82 -6.84 -20.73
N HIS A 52 -13.83 -5.96 -20.70
CA HIS A 52 -13.83 -4.80 -19.82
C HIS A 52 -13.87 -5.24 -18.35
N GLN A 53 -14.81 -6.12 -18.00
CA GLN A 53 -14.94 -6.64 -16.63
C GLN A 53 -13.68 -7.38 -16.17
N LEU A 54 -13.03 -8.12 -17.07
CA LEU A 54 -11.77 -8.80 -16.79
C LEU A 54 -10.65 -7.81 -16.45
N LEU A 55 -10.52 -6.70 -17.19
CA LEU A 55 -9.48 -5.70 -16.94
C LEU A 55 -9.71 -4.97 -15.61
N VAL A 56 -10.95 -4.63 -15.27
CA VAL A 56 -11.29 -4.05 -13.96
C VAL A 56 -10.89 -5.01 -12.84
N THR A 57 -11.26 -6.29 -12.96
CA THR A 57 -10.89 -7.31 -11.98
C THR A 57 -9.36 -7.43 -11.80
N ARG A 58 -8.60 -7.31 -12.89
CA ARG A 58 -7.13 -7.33 -12.83
C ARG A 58 -6.55 -6.10 -12.14
N VAL A 59 -7.08 -4.90 -12.40
CA VAL A 59 -6.64 -3.69 -11.70
C VAL A 59 -6.79 -3.88 -10.18
N GLU A 60 -7.90 -4.42 -9.73
CA GLU A 60 -8.14 -4.74 -8.31
C GLU A 60 -7.16 -5.79 -7.76
N GLN A 61 -6.85 -6.83 -8.54
CA GLN A 61 -5.86 -7.85 -8.17
C GLN A 61 -4.46 -7.24 -8.02
N TYR A 62 -4.04 -6.38 -8.96
CA TYR A 62 -2.76 -5.70 -8.89
C TYR A 62 -2.70 -4.69 -7.75
N ALA A 63 -3.79 -3.96 -7.48
CA ALA A 63 -3.89 -3.07 -6.33
C ALA A 63 -3.72 -3.85 -5.02
N THR A 64 -4.40 -5.00 -4.88
CA THR A 64 -4.26 -5.88 -3.73
C THR A 64 -2.83 -6.39 -3.55
N ALA A 65 -2.19 -6.82 -4.65
CA ALA A 65 -0.83 -7.32 -4.62
C ALA A 65 0.18 -6.21 -4.29
N TYR A 66 0.02 -5.01 -4.85
CA TYR A 66 0.79 -3.82 -4.49
C TYR A 66 0.66 -3.48 -3.00
N LEU A 67 -0.57 -3.46 -2.47
CA LEU A 67 -0.82 -3.18 -1.05
C LEU A 67 -0.13 -4.20 -0.16
N ARG A 68 -0.20 -5.48 -0.54
CA ARG A 68 0.49 -6.56 0.17
C ARG A 68 2.01 -6.36 0.16
N ALA A 69 2.61 -6.15 -1.00
CA ALA A 69 4.06 -6.01 -1.16
C ALA A 69 4.62 -4.74 -0.49
N SER A 70 3.84 -3.66 -0.46
CA SER A 70 4.26 -2.36 0.08
C SER A 70 3.97 -2.20 1.57
N TRP A 71 2.75 -2.51 2.00
CA TRP A 71 2.24 -2.05 3.30
C TRP A 71 2.19 -3.13 4.37
N THR A 72 2.28 -4.42 4.01
CA THR A 72 2.23 -5.52 4.98
C THR A 72 3.31 -5.37 6.07
N GLY A 73 4.54 -5.00 5.70
CA GLY A 73 5.62 -4.82 6.66
C GLY A 73 5.32 -3.76 7.72
N ALA A 74 4.75 -2.62 7.30
CA ALA A 74 4.36 -1.53 8.20
C ALA A 74 3.18 -1.93 9.09
N LEU A 75 2.13 -2.51 8.50
CA LEU A 75 0.94 -2.95 9.22
C LEU A 75 1.24 -4.06 10.24
N LEU A 76 2.20 -4.95 9.95
CA LEU A 76 2.64 -5.97 10.90
C LEU A 76 3.25 -5.38 12.17
N GLN A 77 3.97 -4.25 12.08
CA GLN A 77 4.48 -3.58 13.28
C GLN A 77 3.33 -3.08 14.15
N LEU A 78 2.27 -2.56 13.54
CA LEU A 78 1.08 -2.06 14.23
C LEU A 78 0.14 -3.18 14.74
N SER A 79 0.45 -4.44 14.45
CA SER A 79 -0.38 -5.59 14.83
C SER A 79 0.01 -6.17 16.19
N ASP A 80 -0.96 -6.82 16.84
CA ASP A 80 -0.76 -7.44 18.15
C ASP A 80 0.09 -8.73 18.08
N HIS A 81 0.46 -9.21 16.89
CA HIS A 81 1.22 -10.46 16.69
C HIS A 81 2.51 -10.50 17.52
N GLY A 82 3.18 -9.36 17.65
CA GLY A 82 4.40 -9.26 18.45
C GLY A 82 4.17 -9.28 19.97
N VAL A 83 2.94 -9.06 20.45
CA VAL A 83 2.60 -9.21 21.88
C VAL A 83 2.35 -10.68 22.21
N TYR A 84 1.58 -11.38 21.36
CA TYR A 84 1.18 -12.77 21.59
C TYR A 84 2.31 -13.79 21.42
N LYS A 85 3.29 -13.50 20.55
CA LYS A 85 4.47 -14.36 20.32
C LYS A 85 5.34 -14.55 21.56
N TYR A 86 5.23 -13.65 22.55
CA TYR A 86 6.00 -13.68 23.79
C TYR A 86 5.09 -13.83 25.03
N SER A 87 3.88 -14.36 24.83
CA SER A 87 2.79 -14.49 25.82
C SER A 87 3.12 -15.27 27.10
N VAL A 88 4.31 -15.89 27.20
CA VAL A 88 4.74 -16.58 28.42
C VAL A 88 5.05 -15.60 29.56
N ASN A 89 5.36 -14.31 29.27
CA ASN A 89 5.68 -13.30 30.29
C ASN A 89 5.09 -11.92 29.97
N PHE A 90 3.80 -11.72 30.27
CA PHE A 90 3.10 -10.45 30.07
C PHE A 90 3.47 -9.39 31.14
N SER A 91 4.74 -8.98 31.19
CA SER A 91 5.18 -7.91 32.08
C SER A 91 5.02 -6.52 31.42
N PRO A 92 4.65 -5.46 32.16
CA PRO A 92 4.57 -4.10 31.63
C PRO A 92 5.87 -3.61 30.98
N GLY A 93 7.03 -4.04 31.51
CA GLY A 93 8.34 -3.71 30.94
C GLY A 93 8.55 -4.30 29.55
N PHE A 94 8.14 -5.56 29.36
CA PHE A 94 8.19 -6.23 28.05
C PHE A 94 7.30 -5.53 27.02
N VAL A 95 6.04 -5.22 27.38
CA VAL A 95 5.10 -4.51 26.48
C VAL A 95 5.65 -3.13 26.08
N SER A 96 6.27 -2.42 27.02
CA SER A 96 6.97 -1.15 26.75
C SER A 96 8.11 -1.31 25.74
N GLU A 97 8.98 -2.32 25.90
CA GLU A 97 10.08 -2.56 24.98
C GLU A 97 9.59 -2.94 23.58
N TRP A 98 8.62 -3.87 23.51
CA TRP A 98 7.99 -4.27 22.26
C TRP A 98 7.35 -3.07 21.54
N MET A 99 6.58 -2.26 22.26
CA MET A 99 5.90 -1.09 21.70
C MET A 99 6.91 -0.08 21.13
N ARG A 100 8.00 0.20 21.87
CA ARG A 100 9.08 1.09 21.40
C ARG A 100 9.76 0.56 20.14
N LYS A 101 10.00 -0.75 20.08
CA LYS A 101 10.61 -1.41 18.91
C LYS A 101 9.67 -1.37 17.71
N SER A 102 8.40 -1.70 17.92
CA SER A 102 7.36 -1.63 16.90
C SER A 102 7.29 -0.23 16.28
N MET A 103 7.15 0.82 17.10
CA MET A 103 7.04 2.20 16.60
C MET A 103 8.28 2.64 15.82
N LYS A 104 9.48 2.27 16.27
CA LYS A 104 10.72 2.56 15.53
C LYS A 104 10.74 1.87 14.16
N ASN A 105 10.36 0.60 14.11
CA ASN A 105 10.29 -0.15 12.86
C ASN A 105 9.24 0.43 11.92
N PHE A 106 8.05 0.74 12.44
CA PHE A 106 7.00 1.41 11.68
C PHE A 106 7.51 2.72 11.07
N ASN A 107 8.15 3.58 11.86
CA ASN A 107 8.66 4.85 11.37
C ASN A 107 9.68 4.68 10.24
N SER A 108 10.53 3.66 10.33
CA SER A 108 11.53 3.34 9.32
C SER A 108 10.88 2.85 8.03
N ILE A 109 9.95 1.90 8.12
CA ILE A 109 9.28 1.31 6.96
C ILE A 109 8.40 2.37 6.29
N PHE A 110 7.59 3.11 7.05
CA PHE A 110 6.75 4.17 6.53
C PHE A 110 7.56 5.28 5.84
N GLY A 111 8.70 5.67 6.43
CA GLY A 111 9.60 6.66 5.83
C GLY A 111 10.22 6.19 4.51
N GLU A 112 10.56 4.90 4.40
CA GLU A 112 11.04 4.30 3.15
C GLU A 112 9.95 4.31 2.08
N ILE A 113 8.76 3.81 2.42
CA ILE A 113 7.60 3.79 1.52
C ILE A 113 7.29 5.20 1.02
N SER A 114 7.16 6.18 1.92
CA SER A 114 6.85 7.56 1.54
C SER A 114 7.91 8.11 0.60
N ARG A 115 9.20 8.00 0.95
CA ARG A 115 10.31 8.52 0.13
C ARG A 115 10.34 7.90 -1.27
N VAL A 116 10.14 6.59 -1.38
CA VAL A 116 10.23 5.90 -2.67
C VAL A 116 8.97 6.16 -3.49
N GLN A 117 7.79 5.99 -2.91
CA GLN A 117 6.55 5.94 -3.67
C GLN A 117 5.97 7.33 -4.00
N THR A 118 6.45 8.41 -3.38
CA THR A 118 6.22 9.77 -3.88
C THR A 118 6.87 10.02 -5.24
N THR A 119 7.94 9.28 -5.59
CA THR A 119 8.62 9.41 -6.90
C THR A 119 7.91 8.68 -8.03
N TRP A 120 6.90 7.86 -7.72
CA TRP A 120 6.19 7.07 -8.72
C TRP A 120 5.03 7.86 -9.31
N LYS A 121 4.59 7.48 -10.52
CA LYS A 121 3.41 8.08 -11.16
C LYS A 121 2.27 7.08 -11.28
N VAL A 122 1.08 7.50 -10.85
CA VAL A 122 -0.19 6.89 -11.27
C VAL A 122 -0.98 7.94 -12.07
N PRO A 123 -0.93 7.92 -13.42
CA PRO A 123 -1.52 8.96 -14.25
C PRO A 123 -3.04 9.07 -14.12
N ASN A 124 -3.73 7.94 -13.93
CA ASN A 124 -5.18 7.94 -13.76
C ASN A 124 -5.56 8.49 -12.37
N PRO A 125 -6.29 9.62 -12.27
CA PRO A 125 -6.59 10.26 -10.99
C PRO A 125 -7.54 9.43 -10.12
N GLN A 126 -8.49 8.70 -10.71
CA GLN A 126 -9.42 7.85 -9.96
C GLN A 126 -8.70 6.68 -9.31
N LEU A 127 -7.83 5.99 -10.05
CA LEU A 127 -7.00 4.92 -9.51
C LEU A 127 -6.07 5.44 -8.41
N ARG A 128 -5.43 6.60 -8.64
CA ARG A 128 -4.55 7.23 -7.65
C ARG A 128 -5.27 7.54 -6.35
N GLN A 129 -6.43 8.19 -6.44
CA GLN A 129 -7.25 8.51 -5.28
C GLN A 129 -7.74 7.25 -4.57
N HIS A 130 -8.17 6.24 -5.32
CA HIS A 130 -8.63 4.96 -4.77
C HIS A 130 -7.54 4.27 -3.95
N LEU A 131 -6.31 4.16 -4.49
CA LEU A 131 -5.17 3.59 -3.79
C LEU A 131 -4.88 4.35 -2.48
N ARG A 132 -4.82 5.68 -2.54
CA ARG A 132 -4.59 6.52 -1.36
C ARG A 132 -5.66 6.32 -0.29
N LEU A 133 -6.93 6.27 -0.66
CA LEU A 133 -8.03 6.06 0.29
C LEU A 133 -7.92 4.70 1.00
N ILE A 134 -7.63 3.62 0.28
CA ILE A 134 -7.46 2.29 0.90
C ILE A 134 -6.25 2.29 1.85
N ILE A 135 -5.13 2.88 1.43
CA ILE A 135 -3.93 3.00 2.26
C ILE A 135 -4.25 3.78 3.54
N LEU A 136 -4.87 4.96 3.42
CA LEU A 136 -5.27 5.79 4.56
C LEU A 136 -6.16 4.99 5.52
N GLN A 137 -7.19 4.33 4.99
CA GLN A 137 -8.12 3.56 5.80
C GLN A 137 -7.41 2.45 6.58
N GLN A 138 -6.53 1.68 5.94
CA GLN A 138 -5.82 0.57 6.59
C GLN A 138 -4.80 1.07 7.61
N VAL A 139 -3.95 2.02 7.20
CA VAL A 139 -2.83 2.49 8.03
C VAL A 139 -3.33 3.31 9.20
N LEU A 140 -4.23 4.29 9.01
CA LEU A 140 -4.73 5.11 10.11
C LEU A 140 -5.55 4.29 11.11
N SER A 141 -6.36 3.35 10.63
CA SER A 141 -7.12 2.46 11.51
C SER A 141 -6.19 1.61 12.39
N ALA A 142 -5.20 0.97 11.78
CA ALA A 142 -4.20 0.19 12.53
C ALA A 142 -3.39 1.07 13.48
N TYR A 143 -2.94 2.24 13.02
CA TYR A 143 -2.09 3.15 13.79
C TYR A 143 -2.80 3.71 15.03
N ARG A 144 -4.02 4.22 14.85
CA ARG A 144 -4.85 4.75 15.95
C ARG A 144 -5.19 3.65 16.96
N THR A 145 -5.51 2.44 16.49
CA THR A 145 -5.77 1.29 17.36
C THR A 145 -4.52 0.91 18.16
N HIS A 146 -3.36 0.84 17.51
CA HIS A 146 -2.09 0.49 18.15
C HIS A 146 -1.69 1.50 19.22
N LEU A 147 -1.76 2.80 18.92
CA LEU A 147 -1.49 3.86 19.88
C LEU A 147 -2.52 3.90 21.01
N GLY A 148 -3.81 3.71 20.72
CA GLY A 148 -4.87 3.70 21.73
C GLY A 148 -4.71 2.57 22.74
N ARG A 149 -4.31 1.38 22.27
CA ARG A 149 -4.11 0.19 23.11
C ARG A 149 -2.80 0.23 23.90
N TYR A 150 -1.71 0.62 23.26
CA TYR A 150 -0.37 0.43 23.81
C TYR A 150 0.40 1.73 24.10
N GLY A 151 -0.17 2.89 23.76
CA GLY A 151 0.49 4.18 23.90
C GLY A 151 0.94 4.50 25.33
N CYS A 152 0.18 4.05 26.34
CA CYS A 152 0.55 4.24 27.75
C CYS A 152 1.86 3.53 28.14
N TYR A 153 2.26 2.49 27.40
CA TYR A 153 3.52 1.76 27.65
C TYR A 153 4.76 2.45 27.06
N LEU A 154 4.61 3.53 26.29
CA LEU A 154 5.76 4.29 25.77
C LEU A 154 6.52 5.03 26.88
N GLY A 155 5.91 5.21 28.06
CA GLY A 155 6.49 5.88 29.21
C GLY A 155 6.42 7.41 29.08
N LYS A 156 7.30 8.12 29.81
CA LYS A 156 7.21 9.59 29.97
C LYS A 156 7.47 10.40 28.70
N ASN A 157 8.18 9.84 27.71
CA ASN A 157 8.60 10.55 26.49
C ASN A 157 8.15 9.83 25.20
N PRO A 158 6.83 9.76 24.92
CA PRO A 158 6.30 9.06 23.75
C PRO A 158 6.74 9.68 22.42
N SER A 159 6.99 10.99 22.38
CA SER A 159 7.49 11.73 21.20
C SER A 159 8.84 11.24 20.68
N LYS A 160 9.64 10.55 21.50
CA LYS A 160 10.89 9.92 21.06
C LYS A 160 10.67 8.73 20.10
N TYR A 161 9.49 8.12 20.17
CA TYR A 161 9.16 6.90 19.42
C TYR A 161 8.07 7.14 18.38
N VAL A 162 7.15 8.06 18.64
CA VAL A 162 6.09 8.46 17.71
C VAL A 162 6.61 9.60 16.84
N LYS A 163 7.12 9.27 15.64
CA LYS A 163 7.67 10.27 14.70
C LYS A 163 6.58 10.96 13.88
N TYR A 164 5.53 10.23 13.52
CA TYR A 164 4.45 10.73 12.68
C TYR A 164 3.15 10.80 13.48
N THR A 165 2.48 11.95 13.43
CA THR A 165 1.10 12.07 13.87
C THR A 165 0.15 11.42 12.85
N PRO A 166 -1.11 11.13 13.20
CA PRO A 166 -2.10 10.70 12.22
C PRO A 166 -2.21 11.66 11.03
N ASP A 167 -2.11 12.96 11.27
CA ASP A 167 -2.18 13.99 10.24
C ASP A 167 -0.93 13.98 9.35
N ASP A 168 0.26 13.74 9.93
CA ASP A 168 1.47 13.55 9.13
C ASP A 168 1.35 12.32 8.21
N ILE A 169 0.85 11.20 8.74
CA ILE A 169 0.62 9.99 7.93
C ILE A 169 -0.34 10.30 6.79
N GLU A 170 -1.42 11.04 7.06
CA GLU A 170 -2.39 11.43 6.06
C GLU A 170 -1.75 12.25 4.93
N ASN A 171 -1.01 13.31 5.29
CA ASN A 171 -0.32 14.16 4.32
C ASN A 171 0.68 13.37 3.47
N HIS A 172 1.52 12.53 4.10
CA HIS A 172 2.48 11.69 3.38
C HIS A 172 1.80 10.70 2.42
N VAL A 173 0.64 10.16 2.77
CA VAL A 173 -0.12 9.25 1.90
C VAL A 173 -0.78 10.02 0.74
N LEU A 174 -1.26 11.24 0.99
CA LEU A 174 -1.83 12.10 -0.04
C LEU A 174 -0.81 12.51 -1.11
N ASP A 175 0.48 12.55 -0.77
CA ASP A 175 1.57 12.86 -1.71
C ASP A 175 2.04 11.66 -2.54
N LEU A 176 1.65 10.43 -2.19
CA LEU A 176 2.10 9.22 -2.90
C LEU A 176 1.64 9.22 -4.35
N PHE A 177 2.48 8.79 -5.28
CA PHE A 177 2.17 8.66 -6.70
C PHE A 177 2.03 9.98 -7.50
N GLU A 178 2.47 11.11 -6.93
CA GLU A 178 2.45 12.41 -7.63
C GLU A 178 3.63 12.67 -8.57
N GLY A 179 4.68 11.83 -8.56
CA GLY A 179 5.98 12.08 -9.21
C GLY A 179 6.02 12.25 -10.73
#